data_AF-A0A439CNF1-F1
#
_entry.id   AF-A0A439CNF1-F1
#
_cell.length_a   1.000
_cell.length_b   1.000
_cell.length_c   1.000
_cell.angle_alpha   90.00
_cell.angle_beta   90.00
_cell.angle_gamma   90.00
#
_symmetry.space_group_name_H-M   'P 1'
#
loop_
_entity.id
_entity.type
_entity.pdbx_description
1 polymer ?
#
loop_
_entity_poly.entity_id
_entity_poly.type
_entity_poly.pdbx_seq_one_letter_code
_entity_poly.pdbx_strand_id
1 'polypeptide(L)'
;MSNSFMVRYRAYALLIALLLSALPQLAAARAVRPRDADATRERVDINAGWRFSRFTTNPDSLSYSVLKNWVLPSANGFINGTKHQRPSGTPPGSNVRYVQGDFDDGAWEAVDLPHDWAAKGPFNAPGINGGMGRLPSNGIGWYRKTLTLAGRDLEKTLFLDVDGAMSYSAVWLNGNLVGGWPYGYNSFRLDLTPYAKEGGNQLAIRLENALDSSRWYPGAGIYRNVWLVKVNPVHVRQYGTYVTTPRVSAESATVNLAVEVDNTGSASQQV
;
A
#
# COMPACT_ATOMS: atom_id res chain seq x y z
N MET A 1 37.93 -31.87 -81.44
CA MET A 1 39.20 -32.09 -80.71
C MET A 1 39.77 -30.74 -80.32
N SER A 2 39.97 -30.55 -79.01
CA SER A 2 40.65 -29.49 -78.25
C SER A 2 40.96 -28.12 -78.90
N ASN A 3 40.45 -27.02 -78.31
CA ASN A 3 41.30 -26.15 -77.48
C ASN A 3 40.50 -25.09 -76.70
N SER A 4 40.78 -25.02 -75.40
CA SER A 4 40.29 -24.04 -74.42
C SER A 4 40.94 -22.67 -74.62
N PHE A 5 40.14 -21.59 -74.56
CA PHE A 5 40.60 -20.26 -74.14
C PHE A 5 39.50 -19.51 -73.37
N MET A 6 39.55 -19.69 -72.05
CA MET A 6 39.38 -18.70 -70.98
C MET A 6 38.78 -17.31 -71.33
N VAL A 7 37.57 -17.02 -70.83
CA VAL A 7 37.16 -15.68 -70.37
C VAL A 7 36.30 -15.82 -69.10
N ARG A 8 36.90 -15.55 -67.94
CA ARG A 8 36.22 -15.28 -66.67
C ARG A 8 36.00 -13.77 -66.58
N TYR A 9 34.79 -13.29 -66.26
CA TYR A 9 34.54 -12.02 -65.53
C TYR A 9 33.03 -11.78 -65.43
N ARG A 10 32.38 -12.17 -64.32
CA ARG A 10 31.15 -11.55 -63.76
C ARG A 10 30.92 -12.05 -62.33
N ALA A 11 31.56 -11.43 -61.34
CA ALA A 11 31.20 -11.60 -59.92
C ALA A 11 31.81 -10.49 -59.04
N TYR A 12 31.56 -9.22 -59.37
CA TYR A 12 31.86 -8.09 -58.47
C TYR A 12 30.79 -7.01 -58.65
N ALA A 13 29.58 -7.28 -58.13
CA ALA A 13 28.53 -6.26 -58.02
C ALA A 13 27.56 -6.50 -56.86
N LEU A 14 27.93 -7.33 -55.86
CA LEU A 14 27.00 -7.74 -54.79
C LEU A 14 27.62 -7.75 -53.40
N LEU A 15 28.62 -6.89 -53.15
CA LEU A 15 29.31 -6.81 -51.86
C LEU A 15 29.46 -5.39 -51.28
N ILE A 16 28.77 -4.39 -51.85
CA ILE A 16 28.82 -2.99 -51.36
C ILE A 16 27.49 -2.54 -50.74
N ALA A 17 26.41 -3.34 -50.81
CA ALA A 17 25.11 -2.97 -50.24
C ALA A 17 24.83 -3.51 -48.82
N LEU A 18 25.80 -4.18 -48.17
CA LEU A 18 25.59 -4.87 -46.89
C LEU A 18 26.45 -4.33 -45.72
N LEU A 19 27.03 -3.14 -45.88
CA LEU A 19 27.89 -2.51 -44.87
C LEU A 19 27.37 -1.17 -44.31
N LEU A 20 26.11 -0.79 -44.61
CA LEU A 20 25.53 0.48 -44.13
C LEU A 20 24.37 0.37 -43.12
N SER A 21 24.02 -0.83 -42.63
CA SER A 21 22.87 -1.00 -41.72
C SER A 21 23.22 -1.30 -40.25
N ALA A 22 24.48 -1.22 -39.85
CA ALA A 22 24.91 -1.47 -38.47
C ALA A 22 25.63 -0.27 -37.86
N LEU A 23 24.97 0.89 -37.84
CA LEU A 23 25.34 1.96 -36.90
C LEU A 23 24.65 1.67 -35.57
N PRO A 24 25.38 1.48 -34.45
CA PRO A 24 24.76 1.43 -33.14
C PRO A 24 24.10 2.79 -32.89
N GLN A 25 22.79 2.80 -32.72
CA GLN A 25 22.11 3.96 -32.15
C GLN A 25 22.62 4.11 -30.71
N LEU A 26 23.64 4.97 -30.54
CA LEU A 26 23.98 5.50 -29.24
C LEU A 26 22.72 6.20 -28.72
N ALA A 27 22.03 5.54 -27.78
CA ALA A 27 20.97 6.17 -27.02
C ALA A 27 21.58 7.40 -26.35
N ALA A 28 21.25 8.58 -26.86
CA ALA A 28 21.66 9.82 -26.24
C ALA A 28 21.11 9.82 -24.81
N ALA A 29 22.01 9.78 -23.83
CA ALA A 29 21.68 10.01 -22.44
C ALA A 29 21.10 11.42 -22.36
N ARG A 30 19.76 11.51 -22.33
CA ARG A 30 19.06 12.78 -22.18
C ARG A 30 19.44 13.32 -20.81
N ALA A 31 20.05 14.50 -20.78
CA ALA A 31 20.43 15.16 -19.54
C ALA A 31 19.21 15.22 -18.61
N VAL A 32 19.36 14.64 -17.42
CA VAL A 32 18.35 14.69 -16.35
C VAL A 32 18.23 16.16 -15.96
N ARG A 33 17.10 16.79 -16.29
CA ARG A 33 16.79 18.12 -15.74
C ARG A 33 16.82 18.02 -14.22
N PRO A 34 17.43 18.99 -13.50
CA PRO A 34 17.37 19.00 -12.05
C PRO A 34 15.91 18.97 -11.62
N ARG A 35 15.53 17.98 -10.81
CA ARG A 35 14.20 17.91 -10.21
C ARG A 35 14.00 19.14 -9.34
N ASP A 36 12.84 19.78 -9.46
CA ASP A 36 12.35 20.66 -8.42
C ASP A 36 12.37 19.89 -7.09
N ALA A 37 13.02 20.46 -6.08
CA ALA A 37 13.19 19.84 -4.77
C ALA A 37 11.85 19.53 -4.06
N ASP A 38 10.75 20.07 -4.57
CA ASP A 38 9.38 19.85 -4.10
C ASP A 38 8.75 18.54 -4.62
N ALA A 39 9.40 17.84 -5.56
CA ALA A 39 8.89 16.64 -6.22
C ALA A 39 9.15 15.32 -5.45
N THR A 40 9.12 15.35 -4.12
CA THR A 40 9.52 14.18 -3.32
C THR A 40 8.32 13.41 -2.77
N ARG A 41 8.28 12.11 -3.12
CA ARG A 41 7.50 11.11 -2.39
C ARG A 41 8.07 11.01 -0.98
N GLU A 42 7.21 11.17 0.02
CA GLU A 42 7.53 10.90 1.41
C GLU A 42 6.83 9.61 1.83
N ARG A 43 7.55 8.73 2.54
CA ARG A 43 6.99 7.56 3.23
C ARG A 43 7.42 7.64 4.68
N VAL A 44 6.56 8.22 5.49
CA VAL A 44 6.83 8.57 6.88
C VAL A 44 6.42 7.41 7.78
N ASP A 45 7.35 6.91 8.58
CA ASP A 45 7.06 5.98 9.67
C ASP A 45 6.17 6.70 10.70
N ILE A 46 5.01 6.12 11.01
CA ILE A 46 4.09 6.66 12.02
C ILE A 46 3.82 5.65 13.14
N ASN A 47 4.78 4.77 13.42
CA ASN A 47 4.64 3.68 14.37
C ASN A 47 4.65 4.13 15.83
N ALA A 48 5.31 5.24 16.15
CA ALA A 48 5.39 5.71 17.53
C ALA A 48 4.13 6.45 18.01
N GLY A 49 3.82 6.37 19.31
CA GLY A 49 2.86 7.23 19.99
C GLY A 49 1.39 6.97 19.62
N TRP A 50 0.97 5.70 19.65
CA TRP A 50 -0.43 5.31 19.53
C TRP A 50 -1.10 5.14 20.89
N ARG A 51 -2.42 5.29 20.91
CA ARG A 51 -3.29 4.92 22.04
C ARG A 51 -4.04 3.64 21.70
N PHE A 52 -4.04 2.69 22.62
CA PHE A 52 -4.62 1.37 22.41
C PHE A 52 -5.58 0.98 23.53
N SER A 53 -6.72 0.40 23.15
CA SER A 53 -7.61 -0.29 24.07
C SER A 53 -8.13 -1.59 23.46
N ARG A 54 -8.21 -2.62 24.31
CA ARG A 54 -8.73 -3.94 23.95
C ARG A 54 -10.06 -4.20 24.66
N PHE A 55 -10.99 -4.82 23.95
CA PHE A 55 -12.29 -5.21 24.45
C PHE A 55 -12.55 -6.70 24.15
N THR A 56 -13.01 -7.45 25.14
CA THR A 56 -13.38 -8.88 25.00
C THR A 56 -14.86 -9.05 24.63
N THR A 57 -15.67 -8.01 24.79
CA THR A 57 -17.02 -7.88 24.28
C THR A 57 -17.07 -6.79 23.21
N ASN A 58 -18.12 -6.76 22.40
CA ASN A 58 -18.27 -5.77 21.34
C ASN A 58 -18.65 -4.39 21.93
N PRO A 59 -17.76 -3.38 21.87
CA PRO A 59 -18.00 -2.08 22.51
C PRO A 59 -18.69 -1.07 21.58
N ASP A 60 -18.85 -1.40 20.30
CA ASP A 60 -19.13 -0.43 19.24
C ASP A 60 -20.26 -0.84 18.28
N SER A 61 -20.83 -2.03 18.47
CA SER A 61 -21.85 -2.62 17.60
C SER A 61 -21.42 -2.76 16.14
N LEU A 62 -20.12 -2.63 15.84
CA LEU A 62 -19.57 -2.89 14.51
C LEU A 62 -19.17 -4.36 14.39
N SER A 63 -19.12 -4.83 13.16
CA SER A 63 -18.58 -6.15 12.82
C SER A 63 -18.15 -6.14 11.37
N TYR A 64 -17.39 -7.16 10.95
CA TYR A 64 -17.08 -7.33 9.54
C TYR A 64 -18.33 -7.43 8.65
N SER A 65 -19.42 -8.06 9.12
CA SER A 65 -20.65 -8.18 8.32
C SER A 65 -21.33 -6.84 8.05
N VAL A 66 -21.23 -5.88 8.98
CA VAL A 66 -21.70 -4.49 8.82
C VAL A 66 -20.78 -3.70 7.90
N LEU A 67 -19.46 -3.89 8.02
CA LEU A 67 -18.45 -3.07 7.36
C LEU A 67 -18.11 -3.53 5.92
N LYS A 68 -18.23 -4.83 5.61
CA LYS A 68 -17.69 -5.44 4.38
C LYS A 68 -18.13 -4.78 3.07
N ASN A 69 -19.34 -4.22 3.01
CA ASN A 69 -19.85 -3.57 1.79
C ASN A 69 -19.24 -2.18 1.60
N TRP A 70 -18.76 -1.53 2.67
CA TRP A 70 -18.15 -0.20 2.65
C TRP A 70 -16.63 -0.25 2.51
N VAL A 71 -16.03 -1.39 2.86
CA VAL A 71 -14.60 -1.65 2.70
C VAL A 71 -14.34 -2.17 1.29
N LEU A 72 -13.89 -1.27 0.41
CA LEU A 72 -13.46 -1.68 -0.93
C LEU A 72 -12.24 -2.60 -0.85
N PRO A 73 -12.12 -3.58 -1.75
CA PRO A 73 -10.91 -4.38 -1.83
C PRO A 73 -9.69 -3.48 -2.02
N SER A 74 -8.59 -3.71 -1.30
CA SER A 74 -7.33 -3.00 -1.54
C SER A 74 -6.86 -3.16 -2.99
N ALA A 75 -7.25 -4.26 -3.65
CA ALA A 75 -6.97 -4.49 -5.05
C ALA A 75 -7.89 -3.73 -6.03
N ASN A 76 -8.91 -3.00 -5.56
CA ASN A 76 -9.92 -2.36 -6.41
C ASN A 76 -9.30 -1.35 -7.39
N GLY A 77 -8.20 -0.70 -7.00
CA GLY A 77 -7.43 0.19 -7.89
C GLY A 77 -6.80 -0.52 -9.09
N PHE A 78 -6.45 -1.80 -8.95
CA PHE A 78 -5.79 -2.62 -9.96
C PHE A 78 -6.77 -3.44 -10.84
N ILE A 79 -8.08 -3.34 -10.58
CA ILE A 79 -9.08 -4.04 -11.41
C ILE A 79 -9.14 -3.37 -12.78
N ASN A 80 -8.90 -4.17 -13.82
CA ASN A 80 -9.21 -3.80 -15.20
C ASN A 80 -10.72 -3.88 -15.41
N GLY A 81 -11.33 -2.79 -15.89
CA GLY A 81 -12.78 -2.71 -16.12
C GLY A 81 -13.55 -2.10 -14.95
N THR A 82 -14.72 -2.68 -14.62
CA THR A 82 -15.63 -2.12 -13.61
C THR A 82 -15.10 -2.32 -12.19
N LYS A 83 -14.74 -1.22 -11.54
CA LYS A 83 -14.32 -1.20 -10.13
C LYS A 83 -15.53 -1.29 -9.19
N HIS A 84 -15.33 -1.88 -8.03
CA HIS A 84 -16.31 -1.85 -6.94
C HIS A 84 -16.53 -0.43 -6.45
N GLN A 85 -17.79 -0.12 -6.13
CA GLN A 85 -18.22 1.15 -5.58
C GLN A 85 -18.76 0.94 -4.17
N ARG A 86 -18.60 1.95 -3.32
CA ARG A 86 -19.24 1.94 -2.01
C ARG A 86 -20.75 2.13 -2.17
N PRO A 87 -21.56 1.62 -1.24
CA PRO A 87 -22.96 2.00 -1.14
C PRO A 87 -23.11 3.52 -1.03
N SER A 88 -24.24 4.05 -1.50
CA SER A 88 -24.63 5.43 -1.21
C SER A 88 -25.14 5.56 0.22
N GLY A 89 -25.03 6.76 0.79
CA GLY A 89 -25.51 7.08 2.14
C GLY A 89 -24.41 7.19 3.18
N THR A 90 -24.80 7.16 4.46
CA THR A 90 -23.89 7.34 5.60
C THR A 90 -23.13 6.05 5.90
N PRO A 91 -21.78 6.04 5.82
CA PRO A 91 -21.00 4.88 6.21
C PRO A 91 -21.18 4.57 7.71
N PRO A 92 -21.12 3.28 8.11
CA PRO A 92 -21.22 2.87 9.50
C PRO A 92 -20.04 3.36 10.34
N GLY A 93 -20.26 3.47 11.66
CA GLY A 93 -19.21 3.72 12.64
C GLY A 93 -18.89 5.19 12.91
N SER A 94 -19.51 6.13 12.19
CA SER A 94 -19.34 7.57 12.46
C SER A 94 -19.87 8.00 13.84
N ASN A 95 -20.75 7.21 14.46
CA ASN A 95 -21.26 7.44 15.82
C ASN A 95 -20.36 6.82 16.91
N VAL A 96 -19.32 6.07 16.56
CA VAL A 96 -18.42 5.46 17.53
C VAL A 96 -17.53 6.55 18.15
N ARG A 97 -17.57 6.71 19.47
CA ARG A 97 -16.77 7.73 20.17
C ARG A 97 -15.27 7.66 19.86
N TYR A 98 -14.73 6.45 19.63
CA TYR A 98 -13.31 6.23 19.34
C TYR A 98 -12.84 6.75 17.99
N VAL A 99 -13.73 7.18 17.10
CA VAL A 99 -13.35 7.81 15.82
C VAL A 99 -13.44 9.34 15.88
N GLN A 100 -13.96 9.89 16.97
CA GLN A 100 -14.11 11.33 17.16
C GLN A 100 -12.81 11.98 17.63
N GLY A 101 -12.58 13.21 17.17
CA GLY A 101 -11.37 13.97 17.52
C GLY A 101 -11.36 14.53 18.94
N ASP A 102 -12.53 14.62 19.59
CA ASP A 102 -12.71 15.13 20.95
C ASP A 102 -12.78 14.03 22.02
N PHE A 103 -12.71 12.76 21.62
CA PHE A 103 -12.67 11.65 22.56
C PHE A 103 -11.36 11.65 23.35
N ASP A 104 -11.49 11.72 24.68
CA ASP A 104 -10.38 11.57 25.62
C ASP A 104 -9.93 10.10 25.67
N ASP A 105 -8.78 9.82 25.08
CA ASP A 105 -8.08 8.53 25.13
C ASP A 105 -6.90 8.53 26.12
N GLY A 106 -6.84 9.49 27.05
CA GLY A 106 -5.76 9.59 28.04
C GLY A 106 -5.64 8.37 28.96
N ALA A 107 -6.74 7.64 29.17
CA ALA A 107 -6.77 6.39 29.93
C ALA A 107 -6.37 5.15 29.12
N TRP A 108 -6.16 5.28 27.80
CA TRP A 108 -5.75 4.16 26.94
C TRP A 108 -4.25 3.91 27.01
N GLU A 109 -3.84 2.66 26.79
CA GLU A 109 -2.44 2.26 26.81
C GLU A 109 -1.65 3.02 25.74
N ALA A 110 -0.52 3.62 26.11
CA ALA A 110 0.43 4.15 25.14
C ALA A 110 1.24 3.00 24.55
N VAL A 111 1.21 2.84 23.22
CA VAL A 111 1.95 1.79 22.52
C VAL A 111 2.66 2.35 21.30
N ASP A 112 3.78 1.73 20.95
CA ASP A 112 4.41 1.89 19.66
C ASP A 112 4.13 0.63 18.82
N LEU A 113 4.01 0.81 17.51
CA LEU A 113 3.88 -0.28 16.55
C LEU A 113 5.26 -0.80 16.11
N PRO A 114 5.39 -2.05 15.68
CA PRO A 114 4.37 -3.10 15.64
C PRO A 114 3.92 -3.52 17.05
N HIS A 115 2.62 -3.77 17.22
CA HIS A 115 2.03 -4.12 18.50
C HIS A 115 1.14 -5.36 18.40
N ASP A 116 1.48 -6.37 19.20
CA ASP A 116 0.67 -7.56 19.44
C ASP A 116 0.12 -7.56 20.87
N TRP A 117 -1.18 -7.25 21.00
CA TRP A 117 -1.82 -7.16 22.31
C TRP A 117 -1.89 -8.50 23.05
N ALA A 118 -1.77 -9.63 22.33
CA ALA A 118 -1.89 -10.95 22.91
C ALA A 118 -0.56 -11.45 23.46
N ALA A 119 0.57 -10.91 22.96
CA ALA A 119 1.92 -11.31 23.36
C ALA A 119 2.19 -11.16 24.87
N LYS A 120 1.51 -10.22 25.54
CA LYS A 120 1.61 -10.00 27.00
C LYS A 120 0.66 -10.88 27.82
N GLY A 121 -0.22 -11.64 27.17
CA GLY A 121 -1.28 -12.43 27.83
C GLY A 121 -0.78 -13.77 28.38
N PRO A 122 -1.51 -14.38 29.32
CA PRO A 122 -1.15 -15.70 29.83
C PRO A 122 -1.50 -16.81 28.82
N PHE A 123 -0.74 -17.90 28.86
CA PHE A 123 -1.19 -19.17 28.28
C PHE A 123 -2.40 -19.71 29.05
N ASN A 124 -3.25 -20.50 28.38
CA ASN A 124 -4.45 -21.11 28.97
C ASN A 124 -5.41 -20.09 29.63
N ALA A 125 -5.52 -18.89 29.06
CA ALA A 125 -6.53 -17.92 29.48
C ALA A 125 -7.95 -18.55 29.44
N PRO A 126 -8.87 -18.19 30.34
CA PRO A 126 -10.23 -18.74 30.34
C PRO A 126 -10.90 -18.64 28.96
N GLY A 127 -11.42 -19.76 28.45
CA GLY A 127 -12.04 -19.84 27.12
C GLY A 127 -11.06 -19.92 25.94
N ILE A 128 -9.74 -19.92 26.18
CA ILE A 128 -8.70 -20.04 25.17
C ILE A 128 -7.98 -21.38 25.35
N ASN A 129 -8.25 -22.33 24.44
CA ASN A 129 -7.56 -23.62 24.46
C ASN A 129 -6.08 -23.45 24.09
N GLY A 130 -5.18 -23.90 24.97
CA GLY A 130 -3.73 -23.85 24.79
C GLY A 130 -3.15 -24.81 23.76
N GLY A 131 -3.96 -25.72 23.17
CA GLY A 131 -3.54 -26.80 22.28
C GLY A 131 -2.81 -26.43 20.97
N MET A 132 -2.45 -25.15 20.78
CA MET A 132 -1.69 -24.61 19.65
C MET A 132 -0.71 -23.49 20.08
N GLY A 133 -0.34 -23.43 21.37
CA GLY A 133 0.48 -22.34 21.91
C GLY A 133 -0.20 -20.96 21.83
N ARG A 134 -1.54 -20.94 21.83
CA ARG A 134 -2.32 -19.71 21.63
C ARG A 134 -2.30 -18.84 22.87
N LEU A 135 -1.90 -17.60 22.66
CA LEU A 135 -2.18 -16.49 23.56
C LEU A 135 -3.59 -15.91 23.25
N PRO A 136 -4.20 -15.14 24.18
CA PRO A 136 -5.55 -14.60 24.01
C PRO A 136 -5.58 -13.51 22.93
N SER A 137 -5.61 -13.92 21.66
CA SER A 137 -5.61 -13.07 20.46
C SER A 137 -7.00 -12.59 20.04
N ASN A 138 -8.06 -13.17 20.60
CA ASN A 138 -9.45 -12.82 20.31
C ASN A 138 -9.86 -11.47 20.92
N GLY A 139 -10.92 -10.88 20.37
CA GLY A 139 -11.52 -9.64 20.84
C GLY A 139 -11.38 -8.51 19.81
N ILE A 140 -11.70 -7.31 20.26
CA ILE A 140 -11.70 -6.09 19.46
C ILE A 140 -10.62 -5.15 19.98
N GLY A 141 -9.75 -4.68 19.11
CA GLY A 141 -8.70 -3.72 19.42
C GLY A 141 -8.96 -2.40 18.71
N TRP A 142 -8.88 -1.30 19.44
CA TRP A 142 -8.90 0.04 18.87
C TRP A 142 -7.56 0.72 19.07
N TYR A 143 -7.05 1.30 17.98
CA TYR A 143 -5.83 2.08 17.92
C TYR A 143 -6.17 3.49 17.49
N ARG A 144 -5.64 4.49 18.19
CA ARG A 144 -5.85 5.91 17.90
C ARG A 144 -4.51 6.63 17.77
N LYS A 145 -4.43 7.54 16.79
CA LYS A 145 -3.29 8.43 16.59
C LYS A 145 -3.75 9.76 16.01
N THR A 146 -3.23 10.86 16.56
CA THR A 146 -3.38 12.17 15.93
C THR A 146 -2.24 12.39 14.93
N LEU A 147 -2.58 12.65 13.67
CA LEU A 147 -1.66 13.09 12.63
C LEU A 147 -1.70 14.62 12.56
N THR A 148 -0.55 15.28 12.44
CA THR A 148 -0.49 16.72 12.18
C THR A 148 -0.09 16.93 10.72
N LEU A 149 -0.96 17.59 9.95
CA LEU A 149 -0.74 17.90 8.54
C LEU A 149 -0.63 19.41 8.36
N ALA A 150 0.40 19.86 7.65
CA ALA A 150 0.52 21.27 7.26
C ALA A 150 -0.35 21.54 6.02
N GLY A 151 -0.72 22.81 5.75
CA GLY A 151 -1.49 23.18 4.56
C GLY A 151 -0.89 22.62 3.25
N ARG A 152 0.45 22.66 3.10
CA ARG A 152 1.16 22.09 1.94
C ARG A 152 0.98 20.57 1.76
N ASP A 153 0.68 19.84 2.84
CA ASP A 153 0.43 18.39 2.73
C ASP A 153 -0.91 18.12 2.04
N LEU A 154 -1.86 19.06 2.09
CA LEU A 154 -3.17 18.93 1.45
C LEU A 154 -3.13 19.14 -0.06
N GLU A 155 -2.01 19.64 -0.59
CA GLU A 155 -1.73 19.72 -2.03
C GLU A 155 -1.23 18.37 -2.59
N LYS A 156 -0.93 17.41 -1.70
CA LYS A 156 -0.46 16.07 -2.04
C LYS A 156 -1.60 15.05 -1.97
N THR A 157 -1.41 13.91 -2.63
CA THR A 157 -2.20 12.70 -2.34
C THR A 157 -1.62 12.00 -1.12
N LEU A 158 -2.48 11.72 -0.15
CA LEU A 158 -2.15 11.17 1.14
C LEU A 158 -2.66 9.74 1.24
N PHE A 159 -1.76 8.79 1.53
CA PHE A 159 -2.13 7.39 1.73
C PHE A 159 -1.72 6.88 3.10
N LEU A 160 -2.51 5.97 3.64
CA LEU A 160 -2.13 5.11 4.75
C LEU A 160 -1.71 3.74 4.21
N ASP A 161 -0.45 3.36 4.41
CA ASP A 161 0.01 1.99 4.18
C ASP A 161 0.08 1.24 5.50
N VAL A 162 -0.57 0.09 5.58
CA VAL A 162 -0.50 -0.82 6.72
C VAL A 162 0.11 -2.13 6.22
N ASP A 163 1.27 -2.52 6.76
CA ASP A 163 2.00 -3.68 6.26
C ASP A 163 1.37 -5.02 6.69
N GLY A 164 0.53 -4.99 7.73
CA GLY A 164 -0.29 -6.11 8.22
C GLY A 164 -0.95 -5.81 9.56
N ALA A 165 -2.20 -6.22 9.72
CA ALA A 165 -2.97 -5.99 10.94
C ALA A 165 -3.96 -7.15 11.15
N MET A 166 -3.89 -7.83 12.28
CA MET A 166 -4.64 -9.05 12.55
C MET A 166 -5.86 -8.73 13.42
N SER A 167 -7.09 -8.72 12.90
CA SER A 167 -7.57 -8.87 11.52
C SER A 167 -8.87 -8.06 11.35
N TYR A 168 -9.59 -8.23 10.23
CA TYR A 168 -10.83 -7.48 9.98
C TYR A 168 -10.68 -5.97 10.19
N SER A 169 -9.56 -5.44 9.71
CA SER A 169 -9.19 -4.05 9.92
C SER A 169 -10.18 -3.10 9.27
N ALA A 170 -10.53 -2.03 9.98
CA ALA A 170 -11.29 -0.91 9.47
C ALA A 170 -10.67 0.40 9.97
N VAL A 171 -10.65 1.41 9.11
CA VAL A 171 -9.89 2.64 9.33
C VAL A 171 -10.80 3.85 9.14
N TRP A 172 -10.74 4.77 10.09
CA TRP A 172 -11.41 6.06 10.05
C TRP A 172 -10.40 7.20 10.13
N LEU A 173 -10.69 8.30 9.43
CA LEU A 173 -10.00 9.57 9.58
C LEU A 173 -11.04 10.65 9.85
N ASN A 174 -10.89 11.37 10.95
CA ASN A 174 -11.80 12.43 11.37
C ASN A 174 -13.28 11.97 11.39
N GLY A 175 -13.54 10.78 11.92
CA GLY A 175 -14.89 10.18 11.96
C GLY A 175 -15.40 9.57 10.66
N ASN A 176 -14.70 9.72 9.54
CA ASN A 176 -15.11 9.19 8.24
C ASN A 176 -14.50 7.81 7.98
N LEU A 177 -15.32 6.84 7.56
CA LEU A 177 -14.84 5.51 7.19
C LEU A 177 -14.00 5.59 5.91
N VAL A 178 -12.69 5.41 6.05
CA VAL A 178 -11.72 5.41 4.96
C VAL A 178 -11.70 4.07 4.24
N GLY A 179 -11.91 2.96 4.94
CA GLY A 179 -11.85 1.62 4.35
C GLY A 179 -11.30 0.61 5.34
N GLY A 180 -10.58 -0.39 4.85
CA GLY A 180 -10.08 -1.48 5.68
C GLY A 180 -9.59 -2.66 4.85
N TRP A 181 -9.23 -3.75 5.54
CA TRP A 181 -8.85 -5.00 4.90
C TRP A 181 -9.09 -6.20 5.83
N PRO A 182 -9.83 -7.23 5.39
CA PRO A 182 -10.21 -8.34 6.25
C PRO A 182 -9.05 -9.28 6.59
N TYR A 183 -8.19 -9.58 5.61
CA TYR A 183 -7.18 -10.61 5.75
C TYR A 183 -5.93 -10.09 6.46
N GLY A 184 -5.58 -10.66 7.62
CA GLY A 184 -4.58 -10.06 8.50
C GLY A 184 -3.14 -10.06 7.99
N TYR A 185 -2.80 -10.87 6.98
CA TYR A 185 -1.40 -11.09 6.57
C TYR A 185 -0.93 -10.26 5.36
N ASN A 186 -1.84 -9.57 4.69
CA ASN A 186 -1.49 -8.73 3.54
C ASN A 186 -1.31 -7.28 3.96
N SER A 187 -0.44 -6.58 3.23
CA SER A 187 -0.37 -5.13 3.27
C SER A 187 -1.53 -4.52 2.49
N PHE A 188 -2.01 -3.37 2.94
CA PHE A 188 -3.06 -2.63 2.26
C PHE A 188 -2.79 -1.12 2.29
N ARG A 189 -3.33 -0.43 1.29
CA ARG A 189 -3.26 1.02 1.13
C ARG A 189 -4.67 1.61 1.14
N LEU A 190 -4.83 2.74 1.82
CA LEU A 190 -6.06 3.53 1.82
C LEU A 190 -5.76 5.00 1.48
N ASP A 191 -6.61 5.61 0.66
CA ASP A 191 -6.53 7.04 0.33
C ASP A 191 -7.18 7.88 1.45
N LEU A 192 -6.36 8.68 2.12
CA LEU A 192 -6.75 9.59 3.19
C LEU A 192 -7.16 10.97 2.67
N THR A 193 -6.77 11.32 1.44
CA THR A 193 -6.88 12.66 0.85
C THR A 193 -8.29 13.25 1.00
N PRO A 194 -9.39 12.53 0.73
CA PRO A 194 -10.74 13.10 0.81
C PRO A 194 -11.20 13.50 2.21
N TYR A 195 -10.50 13.05 3.26
CA TYR A 195 -10.91 13.21 4.66
C TYR A 195 -9.91 14.02 5.49
N ALA A 196 -8.76 14.36 4.91
CA ALA A 196 -7.69 15.09 5.55
C ALA A 196 -8.02 16.59 5.67
N LYS A 197 -7.53 17.21 6.74
CA LYS A 197 -7.62 18.66 6.97
C LYS A 197 -6.30 19.20 7.51
N GLU A 198 -6.13 20.52 7.48
CA GLU A 198 -4.97 21.16 8.09
C GLU A 198 -5.00 21.01 9.61
N GLY A 199 -3.84 20.86 10.24
CA GLY A 199 -3.69 20.65 11.67
C GLY A 199 -3.93 19.19 12.09
N GLY A 200 -4.60 19.03 13.24
CA GLY A 200 -4.81 17.72 13.87
C GLY A 200 -5.88 16.88 13.17
N ASN A 201 -5.51 15.65 12.79
CA ASN A 201 -6.37 14.65 12.16
C ASN A 201 -6.42 13.39 13.02
N GLN A 202 -7.61 12.97 13.43
CA GLN A 202 -7.77 11.76 14.24
C GLN A 202 -7.85 10.53 13.35
N LEU A 203 -6.77 9.72 13.35
CA LEU A 203 -6.75 8.39 12.76
C LEU A 203 -7.20 7.36 13.80
N ALA A 204 -8.12 6.49 13.41
CA ALA A 204 -8.59 5.38 14.24
C ALA A 204 -8.61 4.08 13.44
N ILE A 205 -8.04 3.01 14.00
CA ILE A 205 -7.99 1.69 13.38
C ILE A 205 -8.62 0.69 14.35
N ARG A 206 -9.67 0.02 13.88
CA ARG A 206 -10.33 -1.08 14.58
C ARG A 206 -9.86 -2.40 14.01
N LEU A 207 -9.62 -3.37 14.89
CA LEU A 207 -9.36 -4.76 14.56
C LEU A 207 -10.32 -5.65 15.31
N GLU A 208 -10.65 -6.80 14.74
CA GLU A 208 -11.51 -7.80 15.34
C GLU A 208 -10.93 -9.18 15.07
N ASN A 209 -10.74 -9.97 16.12
CA ASN A 209 -10.30 -11.35 16.02
C ASN A 209 -11.35 -12.25 16.66
N ALA A 210 -11.98 -13.08 15.83
CA ALA A 210 -12.81 -14.17 16.35
C ALA A 210 -11.95 -15.18 17.12
N LEU A 211 -12.58 -15.86 18.09
CA LEU A 211 -11.95 -16.86 18.94
C LEU A 211 -11.30 -18.00 18.12
N ASP A 212 -12.05 -18.53 17.16
CA ASP A 212 -11.65 -19.67 16.33
C ASP A 212 -11.20 -19.24 14.93
N SER A 213 -10.36 -18.20 14.86
CA SER A 213 -9.95 -17.56 13.59
C SER A 213 -8.72 -18.17 12.91
N SER A 214 -8.00 -19.09 13.55
CA SER A 214 -6.72 -19.63 13.05
C SER A 214 -6.55 -21.12 13.41
N ARG A 215 -5.46 -21.77 12.98
CA ARG A 215 -4.95 -23.08 13.44
C ARG A 215 -3.56 -22.99 14.09
N TRP A 216 -3.02 -21.79 14.20
CA TRP A 216 -1.76 -21.45 14.86
C TRP A 216 -1.97 -20.16 15.67
N TYR A 217 -0.97 -19.71 16.43
CA TYR A 217 -1.02 -18.38 17.03
C TYR A 217 -0.94 -17.30 15.92
N PRO A 218 -2.01 -16.57 15.61
CA PRO A 218 -1.99 -15.62 14.50
C PRO A 218 -1.35 -14.27 14.86
N GLY A 219 -0.99 -14.07 16.14
CA GLY A 219 -0.79 -12.75 16.69
C GLY A 219 -2.10 -11.98 16.83
N ALA A 220 -2.00 -10.73 17.23
CA ALA A 220 -3.10 -9.79 17.27
C ALA A 220 -2.60 -8.38 16.98
N GLY A 221 -3.50 -7.42 16.78
CA GLY A 221 -3.11 -6.02 16.68
C GLY A 221 -2.50 -5.61 15.34
N ILE A 222 -1.95 -4.40 15.33
CA ILE A 222 -1.21 -3.88 14.19
C ILE A 222 0.24 -4.38 14.34
N TYR A 223 0.44 -5.64 14.00
CA TYR A 223 1.68 -6.39 14.28
C TYR A 223 2.79 -6.13 13.25
N ARG A 224 2.59 -5.21 12.30
CA ARG A 224 3.59 -4.71 11.34
C ARG A 224 3.53 -3.18 11.26
N ASN A 225 4.43 -2.61 10.47
CA ASN A 225 4.58 -1.15 10.36
C ASN A 225 3.38 -0.47 9.70
N VAL A 226 3.20 0.80 10.05
CA VAL A 226 2.24 1.72 9.45
C VAL A 226 2.96 2.96 8.94
N TRP A 227 2.58 3.41 7.75
CA TRP A 227 3.23 4.52 7.06
C TRP A 227 2.21 5.55 6.57
N LEU A 228 2.53 6.82 6.75
CA LEU A 228 1.88 7.92 6.04
C LEU A 228 2.69 8.21 4.77
N VAL A 229 2.06 8.04 3.61
CA VAL A 229 2.70 8.29 2.31
C VAL A 229 2.13 9.57 1.73
N LYS A 230 3.01 10.48 1.34
CA LYS A 230 2.65 11.75 0.68
C LYS A 230 3.30 11.78 -0.68
N VAL A 231 2.51 12.01 -1.73
CA VAL A 231 3.01 12.09 -3.11
C VAL A 231 2.33 13.22 -3.84
N ASN A 232 3.03 13.80 -4.81
CA ASN A 232 2.40 14.77 -5.70
C ASN A 232 1.26 14.12 -6.49
N PRO A 233 0.27 14.91 -6.97
CA PRO A 233 -0.84 14.37 -7.73
C PRO A 233 -0.41 13.49 -8.91
N VAL A 234 0.70 13.83 -9.58
CA VAL A 234 1.37 12.96 -10.54
C VAL A 234 2.51 12.21 -9.87
N HIS A 235 2.41 10.88 -9.83
CA HIS A 235 3.37 10.02 -9.14
C HIS A 235 3.40 8.59 -9.68
N VAL A 236 4.50 7.87 -9.45
CA VAL A 236 4.57 6.43 -9.73
C VAL A 236 3.52 5.70 -8.88
N ARG A 237 2.68 4.87 -9.52
CA ARG A 237 1.60 4.11 -8.88
C ARG A 237 2.14 3.20 -7.75
N GLN A 238 1.29 2.84 -6.80
CA GLN A 238 1.60 1.77 -5.83
C GLN A 238 1.99 0.49 -6.58
N TYR A 239 3.18 -0.04 -6.30
CA TYR A 239 3.74 -1.20 -7.01
C TYR A 239 3.84 -1.02 -8.54
N GLY A 240 3.88 0.24 -9.01
CA GLY A 240 3.87 0.56 -10.44
C GLY A 240 5.19 0.31 -11.16
N THR A 241 6.23 -0.20 -10.50
CA THR A 241 7.50 -0.52 -11.15
C THR A 241 7.63 -2.02 -11.33
N TYR A 242 7.85 -2.47 -12.57
CA TYR A 242 8.14 -3.86 -12.88
C TYR A 242 9.47 -3.95 -13.63
N VAL A 243 10.43 -4.64 -13.01
CA VAL A 243 11.80 -4.79 -13.51
C VAL A 243 12.04 -6.25 -13.86
N THR A 244 12.56 -6.51 -15.05
CA THR A 244 12.94 -7.86 -15.48
C THR A 244 14.31 -7.83 -16.17
N THR A 245 15.04 -8.93 -16.08
CA THR A 245 16.35 -9.09 -16.73
C THR A 245 16.33 -10.28 -17.69
N PRO A 246 15.68 -10.16 -18.85
CA PRO A 246 15.40 -11.31 -19.72
C PRO A 246 16.65 -11.92 -20.37
N ARG A 247 17.77 -11.19 -20.39
CA ARG A 247 19.05 -11.66 -20.94
C ARG A 247 20.17 -11.26 -20.00
N VAL A 248 20.90 -12.24 -19.47
CA VAL A 248 21.99 -12.07 -18.51
C VAL A 248 23.17 -12.94 -18.94
N SER A 249 24.37 -12.36 -19.01
CA SER A 249 25.66 -13.04 -19.20
C SER A 249 26.69 -12.51 -18.19
N ALA A 250 27.92 -13.05 -18.21
CA ALA A 250 29.00 -12.54 -17.37
C ALA A 250 29.45 -11.12 -17.77
N GLU A 251 29.28 -10.75 -19.03
CA GLU A 251 29.72 -9.47 -19.60
C GLU A 251 28.64 -8.38 -19.52
N SER A 252 27.35 -8.76 -19.60
CA SER A 252 26.25 -7.78 -19.61
C SER A 252 24.88 -8.37 -19.24
N ALA A 253 23.94 -7.49 -18.88
CA ALA A 253 22.54 -7.83 -18.72
C ALA A 253 21.63 -6.79 -19.41
N THR A 254 20.54 -7.23 -20.02
CA THR A 254 19.44 -6.35 -20.46
C THR A 254 18.50 -6.15 -19.28
N VAL A 255 18.22 -4.89 -18.91
CA VAL A 255 17.23 -4.53 -17.89
C VAL A 255 16.02 -3.91 -18.57
N ASN A 256 14.88 -4.57 -18.47
CA ASN A 256 13.59 -4.02 -18.87
C ASN A 256 12.93 -3.39 -17.65
N LEU A 257 12.43 -2.17 -17.81
CA LEU A 257 11.70 -1.43 -16.79
C LEU A 257 10.35 -0.97 -17.36
N ALA A 258 9.26 -1.37 -16.71
CA ALA A 258 7.95 -0.76 -16.88
C ALA A 258 7.63 0.10 -15.66
N VAL A 259 7.14 1.31 -15.90
CA VAL A 259 6.73 2.26 -14.85
C VAL A 259 5.31 2.71 -15.13
N GLU A 260 4.43 2.47 -14.16
CA GLU A 260 3.08 2.97 -14.15
C GLU A 260 2.99 4.26 -13.33
N VAL A 261 2.28 5.23 -13.87
CA VAL A 261 2.13 6.57 -13.29
C VAL A 261 0.64 6.85 -13.11
N ASP A 262 0.27 7.35 -11.94
CA ASP A 262 -1.04 7.89 -11.65
C ASP A 262 -1.02 9.42 -11.74
N ASN A 263 -2.12 9.98 -12.22
CA ASN A 263 -2.43 11.40 -12.08
C ASN A 263 -3.76 11.52 -11.33
N THR A 264 -3.68 11.87 -10.05
CA THR A 264 -4.84 12.12 -9.17
C THR A 264 -5.24 13.60 -9.16
N GLY A 265 -4.56 14.45 -9.94
CA GLY A 265 -4.88 15.87 -10.09
C GLY A 265 -6.03 16.12 -11.06
N SER A 266 -6.50 17.38 -11.10
CA SER A 266 -7.60 17.80 -11.98
C SER A 266 -7.17 18.17 -13.41
N ALA A 267 -5.85 18.23 -13.68
CA ALA A 267 -5.30 18.62 -14.96
C ALA A 267 -4.37 17.54 -15.53
N SER A 268 -4.43 17.33 -16.85
CA SER A 268 -3.46 16.50 -17.57
C SER A 268 -2.05 17.09 -17.46
N GLN A 269 -1.06 16.25 -17.24
CA GLN A 269 0.35 16.63 -17.20
C GLN A 269 1.18 15.71 -18.08
N GLN A 270 2.21 16.26 -18.72
CA GLN A 270 3.22 15.50 -19.46
C GLN A 270 4.23 14.92 -18.45
N VAL A 271 4.51 13.62 -18.57
CA VAL A 271 5.44 12.87 -17.71
C VAL A 271 6.70 12.50 -18.48
#